data_AF-K2D1A2-F1
#
_entry.id   AF-K2D1A2-F1
#
_cell.length_a   1.000
_cell.length_b   1.000
_cell.length_c   1.000
_cell.angle_alpha   90.00
_cell.angle_beta   90.00
_cell.angle_gamma   90.00
#
_symmetry.space_group_name_H-M   'P 1'
#
loop_
_entity.id
_entity.type
_entity.pdbx_description
1 polymer ?
#
loop_
_entity_poly.entity_id
_entity_poly.type
_entity_poly.pdbx_seq_one_letter_code
_entity_poly.pdbx_strand_id
1 'polypeptide(L)'
;PRYKTLQKKTASLVGFELPSQYPADMLIRPSNKVNVDLIISEWPNIQRIMASLAQKDTTQATVVRKLSSYARQNNTKKALWELDNILRTIYILDFIDDVELRQSVQKALNRGEAYHRFRRAVSFINGGKFKVQTETEQQVWNDCARLIANAVIYYNTALLSKVYEQKVAAGDLDAIAFIQGMSPVAWQHVNMFGSFEFSDDEQGIDLEALAARYADSECWSNATQPGQGDLFD
;
A
#
# COMPACT_ATOMS: atom_id res chain seq x y z
N PRO A 1 -1.20 -6.44 -7.15
CA PRO A 1 0.28 -6.43 -6.97
C PRO A 1 1.01 -5.79 -8.15
N ARG A 2 2.10 -5.04 -7.93
CA ARG A 2 2.97 -4.55 -9.02
C ARG A 2 3.92 -5.66 -9.48
N TYR A 3 4.07 -5.81 -10.78
CA TYR A 3 5.08 -6.67 -11.37
C TYR A 3 6.20 -5.84 -11.99
N LYS A 4 7.40 -5.91 -11.39
CA LYS A 4 8.60 -5.20 -11.87
C LYS A 4 9.11 -5.73 -13.21
N THR A 5 8.92 -7.03 -13.47
CA THR A 5 9.35 -7.70 -14.71
C THR A 5 8.17 -8.46 -15.30
N LEU A 6 7.40 -7.78 -16.15
CA LEU A 6 6.22 -8.36 -16.79
C LEU A 6 6.60 -9.56 -17.66
N GLN A 7 7.70 -9.48 -18.40
CA GLN A 7 8.15 -10.55 -19.31
C GLN A 7 8.33 -11.90 -18.59
N LYS A 8 8.91 -11.90 -17.39
CA LYS A 8 9.08 -13.11 -16.56
C LYS A 8 7.76 -13.68 -16.06
N LYS A 9 6.76 -12.81 -15.85
CA LYS A 9 5.43 -13.21 -15.36
C LYS A 9 4.54 -13.70 -16.49
N THR A 10 4.66 -13.10 -17.67
CA THR A 10 4.02 -13.55 -18.91
C THR A 10 4.43 -14.98 -19.27
N ALA A 11 5.66 -15.40 -18.94
CA ALA A 11 6.14 -16.78 -19.14
C ALA A 11 5.51 -17.82 -18.19
N SER A 12 4.65 -17.41 -17.25
CA SER A 12 3.97 -18.29 -16.28
C SER A 12 2.45 -18.26 -16.39
N LEU A 13 1.92 -17.64 -17.47
CA LEU A 13 0.49 -17.54 -17.71
C LEU A 13 -0.08 -18.91 -18.11
N VAL A 14 -1.32 -19.13 -17.74
CA VAL A 14 -2.02 -20.37 -18.04
C VAL A 14 -3.20 -20.15 -18.98
N GLY A 15 -3.47 -21.14 -19.81
CA GLY A 15 -4.60 -21.16 -20.74
C GLY A 15 -5.52 -22.33 -20.44
N PHE A 16 -6.69 -22.33 -21.08
CA PHE A 16 -7.63 -23.45 -21.03
C PHE A 16 -7.30 -24.53 -22.07
N GLU A 17 -6.56 -24.17 -23.11
CA GLU A 17 -6.08 -25.09 -24.14
C GLU A 17 -4.58 -25.36 -24.03
N LEU A 18 -4.12 -26.37 -24.79
CA LEU A 18 -2.69 -26.63 -24.91
C LEU A 18 -1.99 -25.43 -25.57
N PRO A 19 -0.77 -25.05 -25.14
CA PRO A 19 -0.03 -23.91 -25.70
C PRO A 19 0.12 -23.96 -27.23
N SER A 20 0.15 -25.15 -27.84
CA SER A 20 0.24 -25.36 -29.28
C SER A 20 -1.02 -24.98 -30.06
N GLN A 21 -2.17 -24.88 -29.39
CA GLN A 21 -3.44 -24.52 -30.03
C GLN A 21 -3.63 -22.99 -30.12
N TYR A 22 -2.79 -22.22 -29.44
CA TYR A 22 -2.83 -20.76 -29.52
C TYR A 22 -2.10 -20.27 -30.77
N PRO A 23 -2.66 -19.28 -31.51
CA PRO A 23 -2.04 -18.73 -32.71
C PRO A 23 -0.61 -18.24 -32.48
N ALA A 24 0.28 -18.50 -33.44
CA ALA A 24 1.70 -18.17 -33.32
C ALA A 24 1.99 -16.66 -33.33
N ASP A 25 1.09 -15.87 -33.91
CA ASP A 25 1.08 -14.41 -34.00
C ASP A 25 0.57 -13.71 -32.74
N MET A 26 0.05 -14.47 -31.76
CA MET A 26 -0.42 -13.92 -30.50
C MET A 26 0.75 -13.33 -29.68
N LEU A 27 0.63 -12.05 -29.32
CA LEU A 27 1.64 -11.28 -28.60
C LEU A 27 1.96 -11.88 -27.21
N ILE A 28 0.94 -12.36 -26.51
CA ILE A 28 1.05 -12.98 -25.19
C ILE A 28 0.42 -14.37 -25.25
N ARG A 29 1.25 -15.40 -25.08
CA ARG A 29 0.82 -16.80 -25.10
C ARG A 29 0.93 -17.43 -23.71
N PRO A 30 -0.06 -18.25 -23.30
CA PRO A 30 0.05 -19.03 -22.08
C PRO A 30 1.12 -20.12 -22.23
N SER A 31 1.86 -20.37 -21.16
CA SER A 31 2.92 -21.37 -21.14
C SER A 31 2.42 -22.77 -20.81
N ASN A 32 1.29 -22.89 -20.10
CA ASN A 32 0.75 -24.17 -19.63
C ASN A 32 -0.78 -24.19 -19.75
N LYS A 33 -1.35 -25.40 -19.89
CA LYS A 33 -2.79 -25.64 -19.76
C LYS A 33 -3.15 -25.83 -18.28
N VAL A 34 -4.18 -25.15 -17.80
CA VAL A 34 -4.75 -25.37 -16.47
C VAL A 34 -5.46 -26.72 -16.40
N ASN A 35 -5.33 -27.39 -15.26
CA ASN A 35 -6.13 -28.59 -14.97
C ASN A 35 -7.49 -28.20 -14.37
N VAL A 36 -8.44 -27.88 -15.25
CA VAL A 36 -9.81 -27.49 -14.85
C VAL A 36 -10.54 -28.63 -14.14
N ASP A 37 -10.36 -29.87 -14.60
CA ASP A 37 -11.01 -31.04 -14.02
C ASP A 37 -10.63 -31.22 -12.55
N LEU A 38 -9.36 -30.97 -12.21
CA LEU A 38 -8.90 -31.00 -10.82
C LEU A 38 -9.59 -29.93 -9.98
N ILE A 39 -9.75 -28.70 -10.50
CA ILE A 39 -10.47 -27.63 -9.81
C ILE A 39 -11.92 -28.03 -9.56
N ILE A 40 -12.60 -28.55 -10.58
CA ILE A 40 -14.01 -28.99 -10.49
C ILE A 40 -14.14 -30.12 -9.46
N SER A 41 -13.26 -31.12 -9.50
CA SER A 41 -13.31 -32.25 -8.59
C SER A 41 -13.12 -31.86 -7.12
N GLU A 42 -12.29 -30.83 -6.86
CA GLU A 42 -11.98 -30.33 -5.51
C GLU A 42 -12.79 -29.09 -5.13
N TRP A 43 -13.69 -28.62 -6.01
CA TRP A 43 -14.48 -27.40 -5.81
C TRP A 43 -15.24 -27.38 -4.47
N PRO A 44 -15.90 -28.47 -4.03
CA PRO A 44 -16.58 -28.48 -2.74
C PRO A 44 -15.62 -28.24 -1.55
N ASN A 45 -14.38 -28.72 -1.64
CA ASN A 45 -13.37 -28.51 -0.58
C ASN A 45 -12.86 -27.06 -0.59
N ILE A 46 -12.64 -26.49 -1.78
CA ILE A 46 -12.28 -25.08 -1.94
C ILE A 46 -13.36 -24.19 -1.33
N GLN A 47 -14.64 -24.42 -1.66
CA GLN A 47 -15.76 -23.64 -1.13
C GLN A 47 -15.85 -23.72 0.39
N ARG A 48 -15.67 -24.91 0.98
CA ARG A 48 -15.63 -25.08 2.44
C ARG A 48 -14.50 -24.29 3.08
N ILE A 49 -13.29 -24.34 2.51
CA ILE A 49 -12.14 -23.56 3.01
C ILE A 49 -12.45 -22.06 2.96
N MET A 50 -12.98 -21.57 1.83
CA MET A 50 -13.32 -20.16 1.66
C MET A 50 -14.43 -19.73 2.64
N ALA A 51 -15.46 -20.54 2.82
CA ALA A 51 -16.53 -20.28 3.77
C ALA A 51 -16.03 -20.23 5.21
N SER A 52 -15.22 -21.19 5.65
CA SER A 52 -14.65 -21.20 7.01
C SER A 52 -13.72 -20.01 7.26
N LEU A 53 -12.97 -19.56 6.25
CA LEU A 53 -12.14 -18.35 6.35
C LEU A 53 -13.01 -17.09 6.44
N ALA A 54 -14.05 -16.99 5.62
CA ALA A 54 -14.98 -15.86 5.63
C ALA A 54 -15.76 -15.75 6.96
N GLN A 55 -16.15 -16.90 7.53
CA GLN A 55 -16.83 -16.99 8.83
C GLN A 55 -15.88 -16.82 10.02
N LYS A 56 -14.55 -16.77 9.78
CA LYS A 56 -13.51 -16.70 10.81
C LYS A 56 -13.47 -17.91 11.76
N ASP A 57 -14.05 -19.04 11.37
CA ASP A 57 -13.99 -20.31 12.11
C ASP A 57 -12.59 -20.92 12.11
N THR A 58 -11.74 -20.49 11.16
CA THR A 58 -10.35 -20.93 11.08
C THR A 58 -9.45 -19.81 10.60
N THR A 59 -8.14 -19.96 10.85
CA THR A 59 -7.13 -19.00 10.37
C THR A 59 -6.46 -19.50 9.09
N GLN A 60 -5.94 -18.58 8.29
CA GLN A 60 -5.14 -18.91 7.11
C GLN A 60 -3.94 -19.80 7.47
N ALA A 61 -3.27 -19.53 8.59
CA ALA A 61 -2.14 -20.32 9.07
C ALA A 61 -2.53 -21.78 9.35
N THR A 62 -3.69 -22.00 9.97
CA THR A 62 -4.22 -23.34 10.23
C THR A 62 -4.53 -24.08 8.92
N VAL A 63 -5.18 -23.40 7.97
CA VAL A 63 -5.48 -23.97 6.64
C VAL A 63 -4.20 -24.36 5.92
N VAL A 64 -3.21 -23.46 5.84
CA VAL A 64 -1.93 -23.72 5.16
C VAL A 64 -1.19 -24.88 5.83
N ARG A 65 -1.14 -24.93 7.16
CA ARG A 65 -0.54 -26.05 7.91
C ARG A 65 -1.22 -27.36 7.56
N LYS A 66 -2.56 -27.40 7.54
CA LYS A 66 -3.34 -28.62 7.23
C LYS A 66 -3.19 -29.07 5.78
N LEU A 67 -3.17 -28.13 4.83
CA LEU A 67 -2.95 -28.44 3.42
C LEU A 67 -1.52 -28.92 3.14
N SER A 68 -0.56 -28.51 3.97
CA SER A 68 0.87 -28.83 3.80
C SER A 68 1.36 -29.99 4.66
N SER A 69 0.57 -30.47 5.64
CA SER A 69 0.97 -31.56 6.54
C SER A 69 1.03 -32.93 5.86
N TYR A 70 0.34 -33.11 4.75
CA TYR A 70 0.35 -34.37 4.00
C TYR A 70 1.49 -34.37 2.98
N ALA A 71 2.51 -35.22 3.22
CA ALA A 71 3.71 -35.33 2.39
C ALA A 71 3.44 -35.80 0.95
N ARG A 72 2.33 -36.52 0.70
CA ARG A 72 1.86 -36.88 -0.63
C ARG A 72 0.77 -35.90 -1.08
N GLN A 73 1.17 -34.98 -1.96
CA GLN A 73 0.33 -34.26 -2.93
C GLN A 73 -1.16 -34.12 -2.56
N ASN A 74 -1.48 -33.17 -1.67
CA ASN A 74 -2.87 -32.80 -1.38
C ASN A 74 -3.54 -32.24 -2.66
N ASN A 75 -4.57 -32.94 -3.15
CA ASN A 75 -5.29 -32.55 -4.37
C ASN A 75 -6.00 -31.20 -4.23
N THR A 76 -6.62 -30.92 -3.08
CA THR A 76 -7.20 -29.61 -2.78
C THR A 76 -6.16 -28.50 -2.83
N LYS A 77 -4.94 -28.73 -2.32
CA LYS A 77 -3.83 -27.76 -2.42
C LYS A 77 -3.45 -27.49 -3.88
N LYS A 78 -3.36 -28.54 -4.71
CA LYS A 78 -3.07 -28.37 -6.14
C LYS A 78 -4.20 -27.65 -6.87
N ALA A 79 -5.45 -28.01 -6.59
CA ALA A 79 -6.63 -27.35 -7.15
C ALA A 79 -6.65 -25.84 -6.80
N LEU A 80 -6.31 -25.49 -5.56
CA LEU A 80 -6.12 -24.09 -5.15
C LEU A 80 -5.00 -23.40 -5.92
N TRP A 81 -3.89 -24.09 -6.22
CA TRP A 81 -2.83 -23.55 -7.08
C TRP A 81 -3.25 -23.36 -8.52
N GLU A 82 -3.98 -24.30 -9.12
CA GLU A 82 -4.53 -24.15 -10.48
C GLU A 82 -5.51 -22.97 -10.54
N LEU A 83 -6.37 -22.82 -9.52
CA LEU A 83 -7.27 -21.68 -9.39
C LEU A 83 -6.51 -20.36 -9.24
N ASP A 84 -5.48 -20.31 -8.38
CA ASP A 84 -4.60 -19.14 -8.24
C ASP A 84 -3.92 -18.79 -9.57
N ASN A 85 -3.46 -19.79 -10.33
CA ASN A 85 -2.82 -19.56 -11.63
C ASN A 85 -3.78 -18.89 -12.63
N ILE A 86 -5.07 -19.27 -12.65
CA ILE A 86 -6.10 -18.61 -13.47
C ILE A 86 -6.26 -17.15 -13.03
N LEU A 87 -6.54 -16.92 -11.74
CA LEU A 87 -6.79 -15.57 -11.20
C LEU A 87 -5.59 -14.65 -11.42
N ARG A 88 -4.38 -15.19 -11.20
CA ARG A 88 -3.12 -14.48 -11.45
C ARG A 88 -2.94 -14.16 -12.93
N THR A 89 -3.31 -15.07 -13.83
CA THR A 89 -3.22 -14.83 -15.27
C THR A 89 -4.15 -13.70 -15.70
N ILE A 90 -5.41 -13.75 -15.27
CA ILE A 90 -6.40 -12.68 -15.53
C ILE A 90 -5.84 -11.35 -15.01
N TYR A 91 -5.42 -11.30 -13.75
CA TYR A 91 -4.88 -10.07 -13.17
C TYR A 91 -3.64 -9.54 -13.91
N ILE A 92 -2.74 -10.41 -14.39
CA ILE A 92 -1.57 -9.97 -15.17
C ILE A 92 -2.00 -9.39 -16.51
N LEU A 93 -2.97 -10.00 -17.19
CA LEU A 93 -3.49 -9.50 -18.46
C LEU A 93 -4.18 -8.15 -18.25
N ASP A 94 -5.04 -8.02 -17.24
CA ASP A 94 -5.67 -6.75 -16.88
C ASP A 94 -4.61 -5.69 -16.54
N PHE A 95 -3.58 -6.05 -15.78
CA PHE A 95 -2.49 -5.13 -15.43
C PHE A 95 -1.64 -4.70 -16.65
N ILE A 96 -1.62 -5.49 -17.73
CA ILE A 96 -0.93 -5.13 -18.98
C ILE A 96 -1.82 -4.22 -19.84
N ASP A 97 -3.13 -4.44 -19.85
CA ASP A 97 -4.05 -3.68 -20.69
C ASP A 97 -4.49 -2.35 -20.04
N ASP A 98 -4.82 -2.40 -18.75
CA ASP A 98 -5.41 -1.30 -18.01
C ASP A 98 -4.36 -0.37 -17.36
N VAL A 99 -4.27 0.85 -17.89
CA VAL A 99 -3.40 1.91 -17.36
C VAL A 99 -3.88 2.42 -16.00
N GLU A 100 -5.19 2.54 -15.78
CA GLU A 100 -5.77 3.04 -14.54
C GLU A 100 -5.51 2.06 -13.38
N LEU A 101 -5.64 0.76 -13.64
CA LEU A 101 -5.25 -0.29 -12.69
C LEU A 101 -3.76 -0.16 -12.32
N ARG A 102 -2.87 0.00 -13.31
CA ARG A 102 -1.44 0.18 -13.06
C ARG A 102 -1.14 1.40 -12.21
N GLN A 103 -1.73 2.55 -12.55
CA GLN A 103 -1.53 3.78 -11.81
C GLN A 103 -2.06 3.65 -10.38
N SER A 104 -3.23 3.06 -10.19
CA SER A 104 -3.82 2.81 -8.86
C SER A 104 -2.94 1.92 -8.00
N VAL A 105 -2.41 0.83 -8.57
CA VAL A 105 -1.45 -0.06 -7.90
C VAL A 105 -0.16 0.67 -7.55
N GLN A 106 0.37 1.49 -8.46
CA GLN A 106 1.59 2.27 -8.21
C GLN A 106 1.38 3.32 -7.12
N LYS A 107 0.25 4.04 -7.13
CA LYS A 107 -0.13 4.99 -6.07
C LYS A 107 -0.24 4.31 -4.70
N ALA A 108 -0.85 3.12 -4.64
CA ALA A 108 -0.93 2.34 -3.40
C ALA A 108 0.47 1.94 -2.88
N LEU A 109 1.36 1.50 -3.77
CA LEU A 109 2.73 1.16 -3.40
C LEU A 109 3.56 2.36 -2.96
N ASN A 110 3.46 3.47 -3.69
CA ASN A 110 4.17 4.71 -3.36
C ASN A 110 3.79 5.18 -1.95
N ARG A 111 2.51 5.07 -1.54
CA ARG A 111 2.06 5.37 -0.18
C ARG A 111 2.74 4.48 0.86
N GLY A 112 2.80 3.17 0.63
CA GLY A 112 3.48 2.23 1.52
C GLY A 112 5.00 2.49 1.60
N GLU A 113 5.64 2.74 0.46
CA GLU A 113 7.06 3.07 0.40
C GLU A 113 7.37 4.41 1.09
N ALA A 114 6.53 5.43 0.90
CA ALA A 114 6.64 6.71 1.59
C ALA A 114 6.53 6.54 3.10
N TYR A 115 5.56 5.75 3.58
CA TYR A 115 5.43 5.42 4.99
C TYR A 115 6.67 4.69 5.53
N HIS A 116 7.21 3.73 4.78
CA HIS A 116 8.43 3.03 5.17
C HIS A 116 9.68 3.93 5.15
N ARG A 117 9.76 4.90 4.24
CA ARG A 117 10.82 5.93 4.25
C ARG A 117 10.69 6.83 5.47
N PHE A 118 9.48 7.30 5.76
CA PHE A 118 9.18 8.14 6.91
C PHE A 118 9.54 7.44 8.22
N ARG A 119 9.07 6.19 8.40
CA ARG A 119 9.38 5.40 9.59
C ARG A 119 10.88 5.17 9.77
N ARG A 120 11.62 4.99 8.67
CA ARG A 120 13.09 4.97 8.70
C ARG A 120 13.66 6.32 9.14
N ALA A 121 13.17 7.44 8.62
CA ALA A 121 13.63 8.76 9.05
C ALA A 121 13.40 8.98 10.56
N VAL A 122 12.21 8.64 11.08
CA VAL A 122 11.91 8.67 12.53
C VAL A 122 12.89 7.81 13.33
N SER A 123 13.21 6.64 12.80
CA SER A 123 14.19 5.73 13.38
C SER A 123 15.62 6.30 13.46
N PHE A 124 16.00 7.18 12.54
CA PHE A 124 17.37 7.64 12.38
C PHE A 124 17.69 8.92 13.19
N ILE A 125 16.69 9.55 13.83
CA ILE A 125 16.82 10.82 14.57
C ILE A 125 17.94 10.78 15.62
N ASN A 126 18.22 9.63 16.24
CA ASN A 126 19.31 9.46 17.22
C ASN A 126 20.67 9.04 16.62
N GLY A 127 21.00 9.51 15.40
CA GLY A 127 22.34 9.33 14.81
C GLY A 127 22.65 7.92 14.32
N GLY A 128 21.63 7.13 13.96
CA GLY A 128 21.76 5.81 13.32
C GLY A 128 22.44 4.72 14.15
N LYS A 129 22.78 4.97 15.43
CA LYS A 129 23.34 3.97 16.33
C LYS A 129 22.19 3.18 16.97
N PHE A 130 21.67 2.23 16.22
CA PHE A 130 20.70 1.25 16.70
C PHE A 130 21.37 0.33 17.73
N LYS A 131 21.42 0.76 19.00
CA LYS A 131 21.91 -0.04 20.14
C LYS A 131 20.73 -0.74 20.81
N VAL A 132 20.02 -1.57 20.06
CA VAL A 132 18.93 -2.38 20.59
C VAL A 132 19.36 -3.83 20.49
N GLN A 133 19.54 -4.50 21.63
CA GLN A 133 20.12 -5.85 21.65
C GLN A 133 19.05 -6.94 21.77
N THR A 134 17.89 -6.64 22.37
CA THR A 134 16.83 -7.63 22.61
C THR A 134 15.66 -7.49 21.64
N GLU A 135 14.97 -8.59 21.37
CA GLU A 135 13.75 -8.61 20.54
C GLU A 135 12.65 -7.71 21.11
N THR A 136 12.49 -7.71 22.45
CA THR A 136 11.50 -6.88 23.14
C THR A 136 11.76 -5.39 22.94
N GLU A 137 13.00 -4.93 23.09
CA GLU A 137 13.33 -3.52 22.86
C GLU A 137 13.16 -3.14 21.38
N GLN A 138 13.45 -4.05 20.45
CA GLN A 138 13.19 -3.82 19.02
C GLN A 138 11.70 -3.66 18.76
N GLN A 139 10.86 -4.45 19.42
CA GLN A 139 9.41 -4.36 19.29
C GLN A 139 8.88 -3.04 19.86
N VAL A 140 9.27 -2.67 21.09
CA VAL A 140 8.87 -1.40 21.72
C VAL A 140 9.25 -0.22 20.83
N TRP A 141 10.48 -0.20 20.33
CA TRP A 141 10.94 0.85 19.46
C TRP A 141 10.17 0.89 18.12
N ASN A 142 9.86 -0.28 17.55
CA ASN A 142 9.05 -0.38 16.33
C ASN A 142 7.62 0.18 16.55
N ASP A 143 7.05 -0.05 17.74
CA ASP A 143 5.74 0.46 18.13
C ASP A 143 5.77 1.98 18.38
N CYS A 144 6.81 2.51 19.04
CA CYS A 144 7.01 3.95 19.21
C CYS A 144 7.18 4.67 17.86
N ALA A 145 8.00 4.13 16.95
CA ALA A 145 8.16 4.69 15.62
C ALA A 145 6.84 4.69 14.82
N ARG A 146 6.00 3.65 15.00
CA ARG A 146 4.65 3.59 14.41
C ARG A 146 3.74 4.65 15.03
N LEU A 147 3.79 4.85 16.34
CA LEU A 147 2.98 5.86 17.03
C LEU A 147 3.32 7.27 16.53
N ILE A 148 4.59 7.63 16.47
CA ILE A 148 5.06 8.92 15.95
C ILE A 148 4.62 9.10 14.50
N ALA A 149 4.78 8.07 13.67
CA ALA A 149 4.37 8.15 12.27
C ALA A 149 2.86 8.39 12.13
N ASN A 150 2.04 7.69 12.91
CA ASN A 150 0.59 7.88 12.92
C ASN A 150 0.20 9.28 13.44
N ALA A 151 0.90 9.82 14.43
CA ALA A 151 0.63 11.16 14.96
C ALA A 151 0.90 12.25 13.90
N VAL A 152 2.00 12.14 13.16
CA VAL A 152 2.31 13.07 12.05
C VAL A 152 1.32 12.93 10.90
N ILE A 153 0.96 11.70 10.52
CA ILE A 153 -0.05 11.47 9.48
C ILE A 153 -1.40 12.06 9.90
N TYR A 154 -1.79 11.89 11.17
CA TYR A 154 -3.00 12.47 11.71
C TYR A 154 -2.95 14.00 11.64
N TYR A 155 -1.86 14.61 12.10
CA TYR A 155 -1.65 16.06 12.02
C TYR A 155 -1.77 16.59 10.59
N ASN A 156 -1.06 15.97 9.64
CA ASN A 156 -1.12 16.34 8.23
C ASN A 156 -2.54 16.19 7.66
N THR A 157 -3.22 15.08 7.97
CA THR A 157 -4.59 14.83 7.48
C THR A 157 -5.57 15.85 8.05
N ALA A 158 -5.47 16.17 9.34
CA ALA A 158 -6.33 17.15 10.00
C ALA A 158 -6.11 18.55 9.41
N LEU A 159 -4.86 18.96 9.22
CA LEU A 159 -4.51 20.25 8.60
C LEU A 159 -5.03 20.32 7.16
N LEU A 160 -4.74 19.31 6.33
CA LEU A 160 -5.21 19.26 4.94
C LEU A 160 -6.74 19.27 4.85
N SER A 161 -7.43 18.60 5.77
CA SER A 161 -8.90 18.62 5.82
C SER A 161 -9.43 20.03 6.09
N LYS A 162 -8.79 20.78 6.99
CA LYS A 162 -9.17 22.17 7.28
C LYS A 162 -8.88 23.11 6.11
N VAL A 163 -7.72 22.99 5.48
CA VAL A 163 -7.38 23.76 4.29
C VAL A 163 -8.33 23.42 3.13
N TYR A 164 -8.71 22.14 2.97
CA TYR A 164 -9.69 21.71 1.99
C TYR A 164 -11.06 22.36 2.22
N GLU A 165 -11.58 22.35 3.45
CA GLU A 165 -12.84 23.03 3.81
C GLU A 165 -12.81 24.53 3.45
N GLN A 166 -11.69 25.21 3.71
CA GLN A 166 -11.50 26.62 3.36
C GLN A 166 -11.53 26.84 1.83
N LYS A 167 -10.83 26.01 1.06
CA LYS A 167 -10.80 26.14 -0.41
C LYS A 167 -12.13 25.78 -1.06
N VAL A 168 -12.88 24.83 -0.50
CA VAL A 168 -14.28 24.55 -0.89
C VAL A 168 -15.17 25.76 -0.64
N ALA A 169 -15.08 26.39 0.54
CA ALA A 169 -15.85 27.59 0.85
C ALA A 169 -15.51 28.78 -0.08
N ALA A 170 -14.24 28.87 -0.53
CA ALA A 170 -13.78 29.87 -1.48
C ALA A 170 -14.11 29.56 -2.95
N GLY A 171 -14.56 28.34 -3.27
CA GLY A 171 -14.85 27.90 -4.64
C GLY A 171 -13.61 27.65 -5.51
N ASP A 172 -12.44 27.42 -4.89
CA ASP A 172 -11.17 27.23 -5.59
C ASP A 172 -10.99 25.76 -6.03
N LEU A 173 -11.50 25.45 -7.22
CA LEU A 173 -11.48 24.09 -7.78
C LEU A 173 -10.07 23.55 -8.04
N ASP A 174 -9.13 24.42 -8.40
CA ASP A 174 -7.76 24.03 -8.69
C ASP A 174 -7.03 23.62 -7.40
N ALA A 175 -7.19 24.40 -6.33
CA ALA A 175 -6.64 24.05 -5.02
C ALA A 175 -7.25 22.75 -4.47
N ILE A 176 -8.56 22.54 -4.65
CA ILE A 176 -9.25 21.30 -4.27
C ILE A 176 -8.64 20.09 -4.97
N ALA A 177 -8.47 20.17 -6.30
CA ALA A 177 -7.87 19.08 -7.09
C ALA A 177 -6.41 18.81 -6.68
N PHE A 178 -5.67 19.87 -6.35
CA PHE A 178 -4.29 19.75 -5.88
C PHE A 178 -4.20 19.04 -4.52
N ILE A 179 -5.03 19.42 -3.55
CA ILE A 179 -5.07 18.79 -2.22
C ILE A 179 -5.45 17.31 -2.31
N GLN A 180 -6.39 16.94 -3.20
CA GLN A 180 -6.76 15.55 -3.42
C GLN A 180 -5.61 14.67 -3.94
N GLY A 181 -4.61 15.28 -4.59
CA GLY A 181 -3.39 14.62 -5.03
C GLY A 181 -2.34 14.41 -3.95
N MET A 182 -2.45 15.11 -2.80
CA MET A 182 -1.43 15.11 -1.76
C MET A 182 -1.39 13.82 -0.95
N SER A 183 -0.18 13.43 -0.54
CA SER A 183 0.02 12.33 0.40
C SER A 183 0.10 12.86 1.83
N PRO A 184 -0.78 12.44 2.76
CA PRO A 184 -0.68 12.85 4.17
C PRO A 184 0.54 12.23 4.88
N VAL A 185 1.30 11.38 4.20
CA VAL A 185 2.49 10.70 4.73
C VAL A 185 3.76 11.53 4.54
N ALA A 186 3.69 12.69 3.87
CA ALA A 186 4.86 13.53 3.74
C ALA A 186 5.33 14.06 5.10
N TRP A 187 6.62 14.27 5.23
CA TRP A 187 7.26 14.56 6.52
C TRP A 187 8.46 15.49 6.41
N GLN A 188 8.82 15.93 5.19
CA GLN A 188 9.96 16.83 4.97
C GLN A 188 9.76 18.19 5.67
N HIS A 189 8.51 18.65 5.79
CA HIS A 189 8.13 19.84 6.54
C HIS A 189 8.14 19.67 8.06
N VAL A 190 8.28 18.44 8.57
CA VAL A 190 8.26 18.16 10.00
C VAL A 190 9.68 18.21 10.55
N ASN A 191 9.95 19.17 11.43
CA ASN A 191 11.20 19.21 12.18
C ASN A 191 11.24 18.08 13.22
N MET A 192 11.86 16.96 12.82
CA MET A 192 11.95 15.74 13.64
C MET A 192 12.83 15.87 14.89
N PHE A 193 13.75 16.84 14.93
CA PHE A 193 14.57 17.11 16.11
C PHE A 193 13.84 17.99 17.13
N GLY A 194 12.71 18.58 16.72
CA GLY A 194 11.94 19.53 17.51
C GLY A 194 12.60 20.90 17.62
N SER A 195 11.93 21.79 18.31
CA SER A 195 12.45 23.07 18.77
C SER A 195 12.13 23.14 20.25
N PHE A 196 13.17 23.29 21.08
CA PHE A 196 13.02 23.31 22.53
C PHE A 196 12.86 24.76 22.96
N GLU A 197 11.61 25.17 23.17
CA GLU A 197 11.29 26.49 23.69
C GLU A 197 10.89 26.33 25.17
N PHE A 198 11.72 26.89 26.06
CA PHE A 198 11.48 26.84 27.49
C PHE A 198 10.63 28.04 27.88
N SER A 199 9.31 27.89 27.77
CA SER A 199 8.32 28.86 28.24
C SER A 199 7.30 28.14 29.14
N ASP A 200 6.82 28.83 30.18
CA ASP A 200 5.87 28.27 31.15
C ASP A 200 4.43 28.17 30.60
N ASP A 201 4.18 28.68 29.39
CA ASP A 201 2.89 28.61 28.71
C ASP A 201 2.82 27.35 27.84
N GLU A 202 1.99 26.38 28.23
CA GLU A 202 1.61 25.26 27.36
C GLU A 202 0.71 25.78 26.22
N GLN A 203 1.32 26.23 25.12
CA GLN A 203 0.58 26.57 23.91
C GLN A 203 0.22 25.28 23.15
N GLY A 204 -1.06 24.91 23.20
CA GLY A 204 -1.59 23.82 22.38
C GLY A 204 -1.50 24.13 20.88
N ILE A 205 -1.46 23.08 20.05
CA ILE A 205 -1.47 23.24 18.59
C ILE A 205 -2.86 23.70 18.14
N ASP A 206 -2.98 24.95 17.70
CA ASP A 206 -4.19 25.47 17.07
C ASP A 206 -4.19 25.19 15.56
N LEU A 207 -4.91 24.14 15.17
CA LEU A 207 -5.07 23.74 13.78
C LEU A 207 -5.85 24.77 12.94
N GLU A 208 -6.76 25.54 13.53
CA GLU A 208 -7.54 26.54 12.80
C GLU A 208 -6.68 27.75 12.45
N ALA A 209 -5.90 28.24 13.42
CA ALA A 209 -4.93 29.31 13.20
C ALA A 209 -3.89 28.92 12.14
N LEU A 210 -3.41 27.67 12.17
CA LEU A 210 -2.49 27.15 11.17
C LEU A 210 -3.13 27.04 9.78
N ALA A 211 -4.35 26.52 9.68
CA ALA A 211 -5.07 26.41 8.42
C ALA A 211 -5.34 27.80 7.81
N ALA A 212 -5.72 28.79 8.64
CA ALA A 212 -6.00 30.15 8.21
C ALA A 212 -4.83 30.81 7.44
N ARG A 213 -3.59 30.41 7.70
CA ARG A 213 -2.42 30.88 6.95
C ARG A 213 -2.49 30.55 5.46
N TYR A 214 -3.10 29.41 5.10
CA TYR A 214 -3.23 28.97 3.70
C TYR A 214 -4.42 29.61 2.95
N ALA A 215 -5.20 30.46 3.63
CA ALA A 215 -6.15 31.34 2.97
C ALA A 215 -5.45 32.47 2.21
N ASP A 216 -4.26 32.88 2.66
CA ASP A 216 -3.43 33.85 1.96
C ASP A 216 -2.81 33.26 0.68
N SER A 217 -2.87 34.02 -0.41
CA SER A 217 -2.41 33.59 -1.73
C SER A 217 -0.89 33.44 -1.80
N GLU A 218 -0.14 34.26 -1.06
CA GLU A 218 1.32 34.18 -1.04
C GLU A 218 1.76 32.92 -0.28
N CYS A 219 1.21 32.71 0.93
CA CYS A 219 1.48 31.50 1.70
C CYS A 219 1.06 30.22 0.97
N TRP A 220 -0.08 30.22 0.27
CA TRP A 220 -0.51 29.10 -0.56
C TRP A 220 0.47 28.85 -1.70
N SER A 221 0.86 29.89 -2.44
CA SER A 221 1.78 29.74 -3.58
C SER A 221 3.13 29.17 -3.16
N ASN A 222 3.70 29.65 -2.05
CA ASN A 222 4.96 29.16 -1.49
C ASN A 222 4.88 27.70 -1.03
N ALA A 223 3.72 27.30 -0.50
CA ALA A 223 3.47 25.93 -0.07
C ALA A 223 3.27 24.94 -1.23
N THR A 224 2.89 25.44 -2.41
CA THR A 224 2.60 24.61 -3.60
C THR A 224 3.70 24.63 -4.66
N GLN A 225 4.76 25.45 -4.50
CA GLN A 225 5.86 25.54 -5.48
C GLN A 225 6.89 24.40 -5.31
N PRO A 226 7.26 23.70 -6.41
CA PRO A 226 8.28 22.66 -6.36
C PRO A 226 9.66 23.26 -6.07
N GLY A 227 10.27 22.88 -4.94
CA GLY A 227 11.67 23.17 -4.61
C GLY A 227 11.95 24.33 -3.63
N GLN A 228 10.94 25.02 -3.09
CA GLN A 228 11.12 26.01 -2.01
C GLN A 228 10.23 25.81 -0.77
N GLY A 229 9.31 24.86 -0.81
CA GLY A 229 8.60 24.37 0.36
C GLY A 229 8.23 22.91 0.12
N ASP A 230 9.07 21.98 0.56
CA ASP A 230 8.80 20.54 0.52
C ASP A 230 7.70 20.22 1.54
N LEU A 231 6.46 20.60 1.21
CA LEU A 231 5.33 20.31 2.05
C LEU A 231 4.81 18.90 1.80
N PHE A 232 4.81 18.36 0.57
CA PHE A 232 4.19 17.03 0.34
C PHE A 232 4.71 16.13 -0.81
N ASP A 233 6.02 16.11 -1.14
CA ASP A 233 6.61 15.13 -2.11
C ASP A 233 7.15 13.82 -1.47
#